data_AF-B0D0G8-F1
#
_entry.id   AF-B0D0G8-F1
#
_cell.length_a   1.000
_cell.length_b   1.000
_cell.length_c   1.000
_cell.angle_alpha   90.00
_cell.angle_beta   90.00
_cell.angle_gamma   90.00
#
_symmetry.space_group_name_H-M   'P 1'
#
loop_
_entity.id
_entity.type
_entity.pdbx_description
1 polymer ?
#
loop_
_entity_poly.entity_id
_entity_poly.type
_entity_poly.pdbx_seq_one_letter_code
_entity_poly.pdbx_strand_id
1 'polypeptide(L)'
;MSKNPVAAQGIANFKKWHGLHIGALRHAAICAFDLGHNPTALEDGVLFVEIELKSSHKDFPLKRKYEPTGGFTLTMKETREMLGNMGGAAILDSIKEANLHMQRKGALGVATLLLKSHDMVDVVKIILPSPASVRQEQEADNWGQLWFDNLRLAVESD
;
A
#
# COMPACT_ATOMS: atom_id res chain seq x y z
N MET A 1 12.20 -8.50 -25.46
CA MET A 1 11.35 -7.57 -24.67
C MET A 1 11.52 -6.16 -25.24
N SER A 2 10.54 -5.67 -25.97
CA SER A 2 10.52 -4.28 -26.46
C SER A 2 10.42 -3.34 -25.26
N LYS A 3 11.47 -2.55 -25.01
CA LYS A 3 11.48 -1.50 -23.99
C LYS A 3 10.67 -0.31 -24.52
N ASN A 4 9.34 -0.38 -24.44
CA ASN A 4 8.49 0.74 -24.81
C ASN A 4 8.72 1.90 -23.82
N PRO A 5 9.31 3.04 -24.26
CA PRO A 5 9.64 4.15 -23.37
C PRO A 5 8.42 4.75 -22.66
N VAL A 6 7.25 4.67 -23.29
CA VAL A 6 5.98 5.16 -22.74
C VAL A 6 5.56 4.34 -21.53
N ALA A 7 5.69 3.00 -21.60
CA ALA A 7 5.39 2.12 -20.49
C ALA A 7 6.37 2.35 -19.31
N ALA A 8 7.67 2.50 -19.62
CA ALA A 8 8.68 2.78 -18.60
C ALA A 8 8.42 4.11 -17.86
N GLN A 9 8.02 5.16 -18.58
CA GLN A 9 7.68 6.45 -17.97
C GLN A 9 6.41 6.36 -17.12
N GLY A 10 5.40 5.59 -17.55
CA GLY A 10 4.19 5.34 -16.77
C GLY A 10 4.50 4.68 -15.43
N ILE A 11 5.35 3.64 -15.44
CA ILE A 11 5.82 2.95 -14.22
C ILE A 11 6.58 3.92 -13.31
N ALA A 12 7.50 4.71 -13.86
CA ALA A 12 8.28 5.66 -13.06
C ALA A 12 7.40 6.75 -12.43
N ASN A 13 6.38 7.23 -13.15
CA ASN A 13 5.43 8.20 -12.64
C ASN A 13 4.57 7.60 -11.52
N PHE A 14 4.05 6.39 -11.72
CA PHE A 14 3.28 5.68 -10.70
C PHE A 14 4.11 5.46 -9.43
N LYS A 15 5.37 5.05 -9.59
CA LYS A 15 6.30 4.85 -8.47
C LYS A 15 6.56 6.11 -7.67
N LYS A 16 6.76 7.22 -8.38
CA LYS A 16 6.88 8.53 -7.75
C LYS A 16 5.58 8.96 -7.07
N TRP A 17 4.42 8.72 -7.69
CA TRP A 17 3.12 9.08 -7.12
C TRP A 17 2.86 8.37 -5.79
N HIS A 18 3.00 7.05 -5.70
CA HIS A 18 2.75 6.37 -4.42
C HIS A 18 3.78 6.78 -3.36
N GLY A 19 5.00 7.14 -3.78
CA GLY A 19 6.03 7.71 -2.91
C GLY A 19 5.63 9.05 -2.28
N LEU A 20 4.83 9.86 -2.98
CA LEU A 20 4.28 11.12 -2.46
C LEU A 20 3.11 10.92 -1.50
N HIS A 21 2.55 9.71 -1.42
CA HIS A 21 1.36 9.36 -0.65
C HIS A 21 1.62 8.27 0.40
N ILE A 22 2.88 8.05 0.77
CA ILE A 22 3.26 7.02 1.76
C ILE A 22 2.53 7.23 3.09
N GLY A 23 2.31 8.48 3.52
CA GLY A 23 1.57 8.80 4.75
C GLY A 23 0.14 8.27 4.71
N ALA A 24 -0.63 8.67 3.70
CA ALA A 24 -2.00 8.21 3.49
C ALA A 24 -2.09 6.68 3.31
N LEU A 25 -1.19 6.08 2.53
CA LEU A 25 -1.14 4.63 2.32
C LEU A 25 -0.79 3.86 3.60
N ARG A 26 0.14 4.38 4.41
CA ARG A 26 0.46 3.82 5.72
C ARG A 26 -0.76 3.83 6.63
N HIS A 27 -1.42 4.98 6.71
CA HIS A 27 -2.55 5.18 7.58
C HIS A 27 -3.76 4.32 7.17
N ALA A 28 -4.00 4.18 5.86
CA ALA A 28 -4.97 3.24 5.31
C ALA A 28 -4.70 1.80 5.79
N ALA A 29 -3.45 1.34 5.75
CA ALA A 29 -3.10 0.00 6.21
C ALA A 29 -3.29 -0.16 7.73
N ILE A 30 -2.93 0.85 8.52
CA ILE A 30 -3.17 0.85 9.98
C ILE A 30 -4.65 0.66 10.28
N CYS A 31 -5.52 1.46 9.65
CA CYS A 31 -6.95 1.42 9.89
C CYS A 31 -7.63 0.18 9.32
N ALA A 32 -7.26 -0.25 8.10
CA ALA A 32 -7.88 -1.39 7.44
C ALA A 32 -7.67 -2.71 8.22
N PHE A 33 -6.52 -2.86 8.88
CA PHE A 33 -6.19 -4.04 9.68
C PHE A 33 -6.37 -3.84 11.19
N ASP A 34 -6.84 -2.67 11.61
CA ASP A 34 -6.97 -2.30 13.01
C ASP A 34 -5.68 -2.49 13.82
N LEU A 35 -4.53 -2.09 13.26
CA LEU A 35 -3.21 -2.46 13.79
C LEU A 35 -2.88 -1.85 15.15
N GLY A 36 -3.53 -0.75 15.52
CA GLY A 36 -3.40 -0.13 16.84
C GLY A 36 -3.98 -0.99 17.96
N HIS A 37 -4.98 -1.83 17.66
CA HIS A 37 -5.64 -2.71 18.62
C HIS A 37 -5.33 -4.20 18.38
N ASN A 38 -4.99 -4.56 17.13
CA ASN A 38 -4.70 -5.92 16.69
C ASN A 38 -3.39 -5.99 15.87
N PRO A 39 -2.23 -5.80 16.51
CA PRO A 39 -0.94 -5.74 15.80
C PRO A 39 -0.57 -7.03 15.06
N THR A 40 -1.10 -8.19 15.47
CA THR A 40 -0.82 -9.48 14.82
C THR A 40 -1.48 -9.62 13.45
N ALA A 41 -2.50 -8.79 13.14
CA ALA A 41 -3.10 -8.74 11.81
C ALA A 41 -2.08 -8.40 10.71
N LEU A 42 -0.97 -7.73 11.07
CA LEU A 42 0.12 -7.41 10.15
C LEU A 42 0.83 -8.64 9.58
N GLU A 43 0.81 -9.78 10.30
CA GLU A 43 1.53 -10.99 9.89
C GLU A 43 0.90 -11.68 8.67
N ASP A 44 -0.42 -11.50 8.51
CA ASP A 44 -1.21 -12.10 7.44
C ASP A 44 -1.87 -11.08 6.52
N GLY A 45 -1.97 -9.81 6.94
CA GLY A 45 -2.66 -8.76 6.18
C GLY A 45 -1.85 -8.19 5.01
N VAL A 46 -2.47 -8.13 3.84
CA VAL A 46 -1.99 -7.43 2.64
C VAL A 46 -3.09 -6.49 2.13
N LEU A 47 -2.79 -5.21 1.99
CA LEU A 47 -3.77 -4.24 1.52
C LEU A 47 -3.69 -4.11 0.01
N PHE A 48 -4.75 -4.45 -0.71
CA PHE A 48 -4.84 -4.28 -2.14
C PHE A 48 -5.58 -2.98 -2.48
N VAL A 49 -5.03 -2.20 -3.40
CA VAL A 49 -5.64 -0.95 -3.88
C VAL A 49 -5.50 -0.86 -5.40
N GLU A 50 -6.63 -0.67 -6.06
CA GLU A 50 -6.68 -0.33 -7.48
C GLU A 50 -6.57 1.17 -7.66
N ILE A 51 -5.70 1.58 -8.58
CA ILE A 51 -5.37 2.97 -8.85
C ILE A 51 -5.42 3.22 -10.34
N GLU A 52 -6.23 4.19 -10.74
CA GLU A 52 -6.38 4.60 -12.12
C GLU A 52 -5.70 5.94 -12.38
N LEU A 53 -5.22 6.12 -13.61
CA LEU A 53 -4.79 7.40 -14.11
C LEU A 53 -6.03 8.22 -14.47
N LYS A 54 -6.18 9.41 -13.88
CA LYS A 54 -7.31 10.29 -14.16
C LYS A 54 -7.38 10.62 -15.66
N SER A 55 -8.59 10.71 -16.22
CA SER A 55 -8.79 11.07 -17.63
C SER A 55 -8.15 12.42 -17.98
N SER A 56 -8.17 13.38 -17.06
CA SER A 56 -7.52 14.70 -17.13
C SER A 56 -6.13 14.76 -16.49
N HIS A 57 -5.40 13.64 -16.38
CA HIS A 57 -4.06 13.59 -15.76
C HIS A 57 -3.02 14.56 -16.36
N LYS A 58 -3.21 15.04 -17.59
CA LYS A 58 -2.30 16.02 -18.21
C LYS A 58 -2.40 17.40 -17.55
N ASP A 59 -3.56 17.71 -16.97
CA ASP A 59 -3.86 19.00 -16.34
C ASP A 59 -3.43 19.03 -14.87
N PHE A 60 -3.06 17.87 -14.32
CA PHE A 60 -2.70 17.73 -12.91
C PHE A 60 -1.19 17.54 -12.68
N PRO A 61 -0.64 18.09 -11.58
CA PRO A 61 0.69 17.72 -11.13
C PRO A 61 0.71 16.24 -10.73
N LEU A 62 1.90 15.62 -10.74
CA LEU A 62 2.08 14.18 -10.51
C LEU A 62 1.31 13.66 -9.29
N LYS A 63 1.30 14.41 -8.17
CA LYS A 63 0.60 14.06 -6.92
C LYS A 63 -0.90 13.79 -7.11
N ARG A 64 -1.55 14.46 -8.08
CA ARG A 64 -3.00 14.39 -8.34
C ARG A 64 -3.36 13.68 -9.65
N LYS A 65 -2.39 13.03 -10.32
CA LYS A 65 -2.62 12.35 -11.61
C LYS A 65 -3.39 11.04 -11.49
N TYR A 66 -3.34 10.41 -10.34
CA TYR A 66 -3.93 9.10 -10.10
C TYR A 66 -4.98 9.19 -9.00
N GLU A 67 -5.90 8.23 -9.00
CA GLU A 67 -6.94 8.08 -7.97
C GLU A 67 -7.13 6.61 -7.59
N PRO A 68 -7.33 6.31 -6.30
CA PRO A 68 -7.80 4.99 -5.88
C PRO A 68 -9.24 4.75 -6.35
N THR A 69 -9.50 3.63 -7.00
CA THR A 69 -10.82 3.27 -7.56
C THR A 69 -11.44 2.04 -6.93
N GLY A 70 -10.61 1.16 -6.34
CA GLY A 70 -11.06 0.02 -5.53
C GLY A 70 -10.03 -0.34 -4.46
N GLY A 71 -10.46 -1.08 -3.44
CA GLY A 71 -9.55 -1.55 -2.42
C GLY A 71 -10.18 -2.58 -1.50
N PHE A 72 -9.39 -3.55 -1.06
CA PHE A 72 -9.79 -4.59 -0.13
C PHE A 72 -8.57 -5.17 0.59
N THR A 73 -8.82 -5.86 1.70
CA THR A 73 -7.80 -6.60 2.43
C THR A 73 -7.71 -8.02 1.91
N LEU A 74 -6.49 -8.54 1.81
CA LEU A 74 -6.19 -9.93 1.52
C LEU A 74 -5.40 -10.53 2.68
N THR A 75 -5.51 -11.84 2.82
CA THR A 75 -4.57 -12.66 3.58
C THR A 75 -3.30 -12.92 2.75
N MET A 76 -2.21 -13.34 3.40
CA MET A 76 -0.99 -13.77 2.69
C MET A 76 -1.28 -15.00 1.83
N LYS A 77 -2.24 -15.85 2.23
CA LYS A 77 -2.67 -17.00 1.45
C LYS A 77 -3.35 -16.57 0.14
N GLU A 78 -4.39 -15.73 0.23
CA GLU A 78 -5.08 -15.22 -0.96
C GLU A 78 -4.13 -14.44 -1.88
N THR A 79 -3.20 -13.69 -1.28
CA THR A 79 -2.15 -13.00 -2.02
C THR A 79 -1.23 -13.96 -2.76
N ARG A 80 -0.84 -15.09 -2.17
CA ARG A 80 -0.05 -16.13 -2.86
C ARG A 80 -0.80 -16.73 -4.04
N GLU A 81 -2.09 -17.01 -3.86
CA GLU A 81 -2.94 -17.55 -4.92
C GLU A 81 -3.05 -16.56 -6.08
N MET A 82 -3.25 -15.26 -5.77
CA MET A 82 -3.30 -14.19 -6.76
C MET A 82 -1.96 -14.00 -7.51
N LEU A 83 -0.82 -14.13 -6.81
CA LEU A 83 0.52 -13.91 -7.39
C LEU A 83 1.17 -15.19 -7.96
N GLY A 84 0.49 -16.34 -7.90
CA GLY A 84 1.08 -17.69 -8.05
C GLY A 84 1.91 -17.93 -9.32
N ASN A 85 1.60 -17.25 -10.44
CA ASN A 85 2.32 -17.42 -11.70
C ASN A 85 3.40 -16.35 -11.95
N MET A 86 3.59 -15.39 -11.05
CA MET A 86 4.48 -14.23 -11.24
C MET A 86 5.73 -14.24 -10.33
N GLY A 87 6.00 -15.36 -9.65
CA GLY A 87 7.12 -15.43 -8.69
C GLY A 87 6.84 -14.73 -7.36
N GLY A 88 5.56 -14.50 -7.03
CA GLY A 88 5.14 -13.79 -5.82
C GLY A 88 5.61 -14.43 -4.51
N ALA A 89 5.85 -15.74 -4.49
CA ALA A 89 6.32 -16.44 -3.28
C ALA A 89 7.63 -15.84 -2.72
N ALA A 90 8.63 -15.61 -3.58
CA ALA A 90 9.90 -15.03 -3.14
C ALA A 90 9.76 -13.58 -2.64
N ILE A 91 8.82 -12.82 -3.21
CA ILE A 91 8.53 -11.45 -2.76
C ILE A 91 7.92 -11.47 -1.36
N LEU A 92 6.96 -12.37 -1.13
CA LEU A 92 6.28 -12.52 0.17
C LEU A 92 7.23 -13.05 1.25
N ASP A 93 8.15 -13.95 0.91
CA ASP A 93 9.16 -14.43 1.86
C ASP A 93 10.14 -13.29 2.24
N SER A 94 10.57 -12.49 1.26
CA SER A 94 11.37 -11.29 1.52
C SER A 94 10.64 -10.25 2.40
N ILE A 95 9.32 -10.17 2.31
CA ILE A 95 8.51 -9.31 3.18
C ILE A 95 8.55 -9.80 4.61
N LYS A 96 8.41 -11.12 4.84
CA LYS A 96 8.48 -11.70 6.20
C LYS A 96 9.81 -11.41 6.88
N GLU A 97 10.92 -11.56 6.17
CA GLU A 97 12.24 -11.24 6.70
C GLU A 97 12.38 -9.77 7.06
N ALA A 98 11.92 -8.88 6.18
CA ALA A 98 11.93 -7.44 6.43
C ALA A 98 11.05 -7.06 7.63
N ASN A 99 9.90 -7.71 7.78
CA ASN A 99 8.99 -7.51 8.90
C ASN A 99 9.67 -7.86 10.23
N LEU A 100 10.24 -9.06 10.33
CA LEU A 100 10.97 -9.53 11.52
C LEU A 100 12.16 -8.63 11.86
N HIS A 101 12.91 -8.18 10.85
CA HIS A 101 14.03 -7.27 11.05
C HIS A 101 13.58 -5.93 11.63
N MET A 102 12.48 -5.36 11.13
CA MET A 102 11.95 -4.10 11.63
C MET A 102 11.35 -4.24 13.04
N GLN A 103 10.68 -5.36 13.33
CA GLN A 103 10.21 -5.68 14.69
C GLN A 103 11.35 -5.72 15.70
N ARG A 104 12.50 -6.33 15.36
CA ARG A 104 13.70 -6.32 16.20
C ARG A 104 14.27 -4.93 16.46
N LYS A 105 13.96 -3.95 15.61
CA LYS A 105 14.34 -2.54 15.77
C LYS A 105 13.32 -1.70 16.57
N GLY A 106 12.26 -2.31 17.10
CA GLY A 106 11.22 -1.64 17.88
C GLY A 106 10.10 -0.99 17.05
N ALA A 107 10.12 -1.17 15.73
CA ALA A 107 8.97 -0.86 14.88
C ALA A 107 7.88 -1.93 15.05
N LEU A 108 6.63 -1.62 14.68
CA LEU A 108 5.58 -2.63 14.62
C LEU A 108 5.88 -3.67 13.53
N GLY A 109 6.48 -3.23 12.42
CA GLY A 109 6.82 -4.09 11.31
C GLY A 109 6.79 -3.41 9.94
N VAL A 110 6.45 -4.17 8.91
CA VAL A 110 6.33 -3.72 7.53
C VAL A 110 4.95 -4.11 6.98
N ALA A 111 4.11 -3.11 6.70
CA ALA A 111 2.86 -3.32 5.98
C ALA A 111 3.15 -3.58 4.49
N THR A 112 2.42 -4.53 3.92
CA THR A 112 2.50 -4.86 2.50
C THR A 112 1.27 -4.33 1.79
N LEU A 113 1.51 -3.51 0.77
CA LEU A 113 0.48 -2.99 -0.10
C LEU A 113 0.71 -3.52 -1.52
N LEU A 114 -0.38 -3.93 -2.17
CA LEU A 114 -0.41 -4.27 -3.58
C LEU A 114 -1.16 -3.17 -4.31
N LEU A 115 -0.41 -2.37 -5.06
CA LEU A 115 -0.96 -1.24 -5.80
C LEU A 115 -1.08 -1.64 -7.26
N LYS A 116 -2.31 -1.84 -7.74
CA LYS A 116 -2.59 -2.20 -9.13
C LYS A 116 -2.90 -0.93 -9.93
N SER A 117 -2.19 -0.74 -11.04
CA SER A 117 -2.53 0.30 -12.02
C SER A 117 -2.33 -0.23 -13.43
N HIS A 118 -3.38 -0.14 -14.27
CA HIS A 118 -3.43 -0.79 -15.58
C HIS A 118 -3.06 -2.28 -15.48
N ASP A 119 -2.06 -2.72 -16.25
CA ASP A 119 -1.53 -4.10 -16.29
C ASP A 119 -0.35 -4.32 -15.32
N MET A 120 -0.11 -3.39 -14.41
CA MET A 120 0.98 -3.46 -13.43
C MET A 120 0.43 -3.66 -12.02
N VAL A 121 1.11 -4.50 -11.26
CA VAL A 121 0.99 -4.58 -9.79
C VAL A 121 2.35 -4.21 -9.21
N ASP A 122 2.37 -3.18 -8.37
CA ASP A 122 3.56 -2.81 -7.60
C ASP A 122 3.40 -3.26 -6.14
N VAL A 123 4.45 -3.87 -5.60
CA VAL A 123 4.49 -4.37 -4.22
C VAL A 123 5.20 -3.34 -3.36
N VAL A 124 4.43 -2.59 -2.59
CA VAL A 124 4.95 -1.51 -1.75
C VAL A 124 5.09 -2.00 -0.31
N LYS A 125 6.28 -1.81 0.24
CA LYS A 125 6.62 -2.13 1.63
C LYS A 125 6.67 -0.83 2.43
N ILE A 126 5.79 -0.69 3.41
CA ILE A 126 5.72 0.50 4.27
C ILE A 126 6.16 0.13 5.68
N ILE A 127 7.22 0.77 6.17
CA ILE A 127 7.64 0.61 7.56
C ILE A 127 6.59 1.27 8.46
N LEU A 128 6.08 0.50 9.42
CA LEU A 128 5.19 1.01 10.45
C LEU A 128 6.01 1.48 11.65
N PRO A 129 5.61 2.57 12.33
CA PRO A 129 6.30 3.03 13.53
C PRO A 129 6.07 2.05 14.70
N SER A 130 6.53 2.39 15.91
CA SER A 130 6.36 1.52 17.08
C SER A 130 4.88 1.18 17.34
N PRO A 131 4.56 0.04 18.00
CA PRO A 131 3.18 -0.31 18.31
C PRO A 131 2.41 0.80 19.07
N ALA A 132 3.07 1.48 20.02
CA ALA A 132 2.48 2.60 20.74
C ALA A 132 2.15 3.78 19.82
N SER A 133 3.04 4.10 18.87
CA SER A 133 2.82 5.16 17.89
C SER A 133 1.71 4.81 16.90
N VAL A 134 1.65 3.57 16.43
CA VAL A 134 0.58 3.10 15.54
C VAL A 134 -0.78 3.20 16.24
N ARG A 135 -0.83 2.77 17.50
CA ARG A 135 -2.04 2.89 18.32
C ARG A 135 -2.47 4.35 18.49
N GLN A 136 -1.54 5.24 18.84
CA GLN A 136 -1.83 6.66 18.97
C GLN A 136 -2.31 7.29 17.65
N GLU A 137 -1.66 6.94 16.53
CA GLU A 137 -2.04 7.41 15.18
C GLU A 137 -3.46 6.97 14.83
N GLN A 138 -3.80 5.70 15.08
CA GLN A 138 -5.14 5.18 14.81
C GLN A 138 -6.20 5.75 15.76
N GLU A 139 -5.91 5.90 17.06
CA GLU A 139 -6.85 6.48 18.03
C GLU A 139 -7.14 7.96 17.73
N ALA A 140 -6.19 8.69 17.15
CA ALA A 140 -6.35 10.09 16.76
C ALA A 140 -7.21 10.29 15.50
N ASP A 141 -7.11 9.38 14.53
CA ASP A 141 -7.87 9.40 13.29
C ASP A 141 -8.15 7.95 12.85
N ASN A 142 -9.27 7.38 13.29
CA ASN A 142 -9.58 5.98 12.96
C ASN A 142 -10.53 5.92 11.75
N TRP A 143 -10.00 5.65 10.56
CA TRP A 143 -10.85 5.49 9.38
C TRP A 143 -11.70 4.21 9.42
N GLY A 144 -11.29 3.20 10.20
CA GLY A 144 -12.02 1.94 10.39
C GLY A 144 -12.48 1.30 9.07
N GLN A 145 -13.76 0.93 8.99
CA GLN A 145 -14.36 0.34 7.77
C GLN A 145 -14.42 1.31 6.58
N LEU A 146 -14.30 2.62 6.82
CA LEU A 146 -14.29 3.65 5.79
C LEU A 146 -12.85 4.01 5.35
N TRP A 147 -11.86 3.17 5.64
CA TRP A 147 -10.46 3.41 5.28
C TRP A 147 -10.28 3.71 3.78
N PHE A 148 -11.06 3.08 2.91
CA PHE A 148 -10.89 3.26 1.47
C PHE A 148 -11.42 4.62 1.00
N ASP A 149 -12.59 5.02 1.46
CA ASP A 149 -13.17 6.33 1.15
C ASP A 149 -12.27 7.46 1.69
N ASN A 150 -11.75 7.30 2.90
CA ASN A 150 -10.81 8.26 3.48
C ASN A 150 -9.46 8.27 2.77
N LEU A 151 -8.95 7.11 2.30
CA LEU A 151 -7.75 7.07 1.46
C LEU A 151 -7.94 7.87 0.17
N ARG A 152 -9.10 7.76 -0.48
CA ARG A 152 -9.42 8.56 -1.68
C ARG A 152 -9.35 10.05 -1.37
N LEU A 153 -9.99 10.48 -0.29
CA LEU A 153 -10.00 11.89 0.12
C LEU A 153 -8.59 12.38 0.49
N ALA A 154 -7.81 11.56 1.20
CA ALA A 154 -6.46 11.89 1.63
C ALA A 154 -5.55 12.11 0.42
N VAL A 155 -5.54 11.18 -0.55
CA VAL A 155 -4.74 11.29 -1.79
C VAL A 155 -5.09 12.54 -2.61
N GLU A 156 -6.33 13.04 -2.53
CA GLU A 156 -6.75 14.26 -3.24
C GLU A 156 -6.36 15.55 -2.53
N SER A 157 -6.27 15.51 -1.20
CA SER A 157 -6.08 16.67 -0.33
C SER A 157 -4.62 16.92 0.04
N ASP A 158 -3.79 15.87 0.00
CA ASP A 158 -2.36 15.94 0.30
C ASP A 158 -1.59 16.74 -0.77
#